data_AF-A0A7S3E0I1-F1
#
_entry.id   AF-A0A7S3E0I1-F1
#
_cell.length_a   1.000
_cell.length_b   1.000
_cell.length_c   1.000
_cell.angle_alpha   90.00
_cell.angle_beta   90.00
_cell.angle_gamma   90.00
#
_symmetry.space_group_name_H-M   'P 1'
#
loop_
_entity.id
_entity.type
_entity.pdbx_description
1 polymer ?
#
loop_
_entity_poly.entity_id
_entity_poly.type
_entity_poly.pdbx_seq_one_letter_code
_entity_poly.pdbx_strand_id
1 'polypeptide(L)'
;IRGPHPAVVMLASRTLASPWPLCRVLVSASRSPSRVNSSRACRPVCSTTSTSSTAAETDLVAAMRWKDGAVIRMLHDGDCPLCEREVNMLKQRDCENGRIDFVDIASPSYDPSQNMNLDYEQVMSTIHAIQPDGTVITGIPVFRSLYEQVGLGWVYSLTKNKYVGAAADRVYDFWAARRTQVTGRESLEVLLARRKLDEAGRVACERSKSDD
;
A
#
# COMPACT_ATOMS: atom_id res chain seq x y z
N ILE A 1 -45.97 -14.23 45.73
CA ILE A 1 -46.92 -13.13 45.44
C ILE A 1 -46.16 -12.06 44.66
N ARG A 2 -46.72 -11.66 43.51
CA ARG A 2 -46.25 -10.69 42.49
C ARG A 2 -45.15 -11.17 41.53
N GLY A 3 -45.60 -11.46 40.30
CA GLY A 3 -44.79 -11.57 39.09
C GLY A 3 -44.53 -10.20 38.43
N PRO A 4 -44.61 -10.09 37.09
CA PRO A 4 -43.44 -10.16 36.22
C PRO A 4 -43.22 -8.88 35.38
N HIS A 5 -41.99 -8.68 34.88
CA HIS A 5 -41.65 -7.63 33.91
C HIS A 5 -41.44 -8.21 32.50
N PRO A 6 -41.69 -7.40 31.44
CA PRO A 6 -42.27 -7.87 30.19
C PRO A 6 -41.27 -8.28 29.09
N ALA A 7 -41.83 -9.05 28.16
CA ALA A 7 -41.28 -9.60 26.94
C ALA A 7 -40.76 -8.54 25.95
N VAL A 8 -39.63 -8.85 25.33
CA VAL A 8 -39.17 -8.20 24.08
C VAL A 8 -39.69 -9.02 22.90
N VAL A 9 -40.51 -8.37 22.10
CA VAL A 9 -41.08 -8.87 20.85
C VAL A 9 -40.07 -8.60 19.72
N MET A 10 -39.43 -9.64 19.18
CA MET A 10 -38.75 -9.57 17.89
C MET A 10 -39.68 -10.13 16.80
N LEU A 11 -40.29 -9.25 16.01
CA LEU A 11 -40.83 -9.62 14.69
C LEU A 11 -39.69 -9.53 13.67
N ALA A 12 -39.24 -10.67 13.17
CA ALA A 12 -38.49 -10.76 11.91
C ALA A 12 -39.44 -11.31 10.85
N SER A 13 -39.96 -10.41 10.02
CA SER A 13 -40.80 -10.76 8.87
C SER A 13 -39.94 -11.38 7.77
N ARG A 14 -40.35 -12.57 7.35
CA ARG A 14 -40.02 -13.21 6.06
C ARG A 14 -40.46 -12.26 4.93
N THR A 15 -39.96 -12.29 3.69
CA THR A 15 -40.07 -13.38 2.71
C THR A 15 -39.50 -12.91 1.35
N LEU A 16 -39.01 -13.89 0.57
CA LEU A 16 -39.18 -14.12 -0.87
C LEU A 16 -38.50 -13.20 -1.92
N ALA A 17 -37.48 -13.78 -2.55
CA ALA A 17 -37.35 -14.06 -3.99
C ALA A 17 -38.13 -13.19 -5.00
N SER A 18 -37.42 -12.70 -6.02
CA SER A 18 -37.92 -12.84 -7.38
C SER A 18 -36.83 -12.83 -8.47
N PRO A 19 -37.00 -13.63 -9.55
CA PRO A 19 -36.05 -13.80 -10.65
C PRO A 19 -36.44 -12.92 -11.84
N TRP A 20 -35.48 -12.34 -12.56
CA TRP A 20 -35.75 -11.68 -13.83
C TRP A 20 -34.91 -12.30 -14.96
N PRO A 21 -35.47 -12.37 -16.18
CA PRO A 21 -35.28 -13.51 -17.05
C PRO A 21 -34.30 -13.24 -18.20
N LEU A 22 -33.82 -14.36 -18.74
CA LEU A 22 -33.12 -14.51 -20.00
C LEU A 22 -33.92 -13.88 -21.15
N CYS A 23 -33.33 -12.89 -21.82
CA CYS A 23 -33.82 -12.43 -23.11
C CYS A 23 -32.89 -12.98 -24.21
N ARG A 24 -33.39 -14.01 -24.88
CA ARG A 24 -32.76 -14.71 -26.00
C ARG A 24 -33.33 -14.10 -27.28
N VAL A 25 -32.52 -13.43 -28.08
CA VAL A 25 -32.88 -13.05 -29.45
C VAL A 25 -31.99 -13.81 -30.42
N LEU A 26 -32.61 -14.78 -31.07
CA LEU A 26 -32.16 -15.41 -32.31
C LEU A 26 -32.68 -14.57 -33.47
N VAL A 27 -31.81 -14.15 -34.39
CA VAL A 27 -32.14 -14.07 -35.81
C VAL A 27 -30.90 -14.45 -36.62
N SER A 28 -31.14 -15.31 -37.60
CA SER A 28 -30.19 -16.00 -38.44
C SER A 28 -30.01 -15.30 -39.80
N ALA A 29 -28.97 -15.75 -40.51
CA ALA A 29 -28.76 -15.66 -41.96
C ALA A 29 -28.38 -14.28 -42.53
N SER A 30 -27.56 -14.16 -43.58
CA SER A 30 -26.64 -15.03 -44.32
C SER A 30 -25.97 -14.15 -45.39
N ARG A 31 -24.92 -14.68 -46.04
CA ARG A 31 -24.34 -14.29 -47.34
C ARG A 31 -23.29 -13.16 -47.39
N SER A 32 -22.03 -13.61 -47.51
CA SER A 32 -21.05 -13.08 -48.48
C SER A 32 -21.54 -13.28 -49.94
N PRO A 33 -20.93 -12.70 -50.99
CA PRO A 33 -19.60 -12.09 -51.09
C PRO A 33 -19.53 -10.76 -51.88
N SER A 34 -18.40 -10.06 -51.84
CA SER A 34 -17.71 -9.59 -53.05
C SER A 34 -16.44 -8.80 -52.74
N ARG A 35 -15.49 -9.01 -53.64
CA ARG A 35 -14.13 -8.52 -53.72
C ARG A 35 -14.11 -7.14 -54.38
N VAL A 36 -13.18 -6.26 -53.99
CA VAL A 36 -12.23 -5.47 -54.83
C VAL A 36 -11.83 -4.15 -54.14
N ASN A 37 -10.55 -4.14 -53.77
CA ASN A 37 -9.51 -3.15 -54.06
C ASN A 37 -9.64 -1.66 -53.68
N SER A 38 -8.55 -1.21 -53.05
CA SER A 38 -7.92 0.11 -53.14
C SER A 38 -8.69 1.32 -52.58
N SER A 39 -8.20 1.83 -51.44
CA SER A 39 -7.35 3.03 -51.41
C SER A 39 -7.42 3.68 -50.03
N ARG A 40 -6.24 3.95 -49.47
CA ARG A 40 -5.90 5.08 -48.59
C ARG A 40 -6.76 5.37 -47.36
N ALA A 41 -6.03 5.40 -46.24
CA ALA A 41 -6.22 6.25 -45.07
C ALA A 41 -7.41 5.91 -44.15
N CYS A 42 -7.07 5.31 -43.02
CA CYS A 42 -7.13 5.97 -41.72
C CYS A 42 -6.31 5.13 -40.74
N ARG A 43 -5.25 5.71 -40.17
CA ARG A 43 -4.57 5.09 -39.01
C ARG A 43 -5.61 5.01 -37.89
N PRO A 44 -5.78 3.88 -37.18
CA PRO A 44 -6.44 3.97 -35.89
C PRO A 44 -5.48 4.79 -35.02
N VAL A 45 -5.87 6.02 -34.71
CA VAL A 45 -5.34 6.69 -33.53
C VAL A 45 -5.75 5.77 -32.39
N CYS A 46 -4.78 5.01 -31.90
CA CYS A 46 -4.92 4.24 -30.68
C CYS A 46 -5.08 5.29 -29.58
N SER A 47 -6.32 5.69 -29.30
CA SER A 47 -6.65 6.47 -28.13
C SER A 47 -6.43 5.55 -26.94
N THR A 48 -5.20 5.52 -26.45
CA THR A 48 -4.86 4.90 -25.17
C THR A 48 -5.44 5.83 -24.11
N THR A 49 -6.72 5.63 -23.80
CA THR A 49 -7.36 6.31 -22.68
C THR A 49 -6.79 5.69 -21.41
N SER A 50 -5.80 6.35 -20.82
CA SER A 50 -5.25 6.06 -19.50
C SER A 50 -6.32 6.30 -18.43
N THR A 51 -7.23 5.35 -18.25
CA THR A 51 -8.28 5.38 -17.20
C THR A 51 -8.22 4.14 -16.31
N SER A 52 -7.20 3.28 -16.49
CA SER A 52 -7.04 2.04 -15.72
C SER A 52 -6.41 2.23 -14.33
N SER A 53 -5.84 3.41 -14.04
CA SER A 53 -5.12 3.67 -12.79
C SER A 53 -6.06 3.63 -11.58
N THR A 54 -7.21 4.29 -11.65
CA THR A 54 -8.08 4.52 -10.47
C THR A 54 -8.85 3.29 -10.03
N ALA A 55 -9.29 2.44 -10.97
CA ALA A 55 -10.00 1.20 -10.62
C ALA A 55 -9.05 0.20 -9.95
N ALA A 56 -7.85 0.01 -10.51
CA ALA A 56 -6.84 -0.87 -9.92
C ALA A 56 -6.34 -0.35 -8.56
N GLU A 57 -6.18 0.97 -8.41
CA GLU A 57 -5.81 1.58 -7.14
C GLU A 57 -6.90 1.43 -6.07
N THR A 58 -8.18 1.55 -6.45
CA THR A 58 -9.32 1.33 -5.53
C THR A 58 -9.38 -0.11 -5.03
N ASP A 59 -9.14 -1.09 -5.92
CA ASP A 59 -9.11 -2.51 -5.55
C ASP A 59 -7.94 -2.82 -4.60
N LEU A 60 -6.77 -2.20 -4.80
CA LEU A 60 -5.64 -2.31 -3.88
C LEU A 60 -5.99 -1.73 -2.51
N VAL A 61 -6.59 -0.54 -2.47
CA VAL A 61 -7.02 0.11 -1.22
C VAL A 61 -8.01 -0.76 -0.46
N ALA A 62 -8.98 -1.35 -1.16
CA ALA A 62 -9.97 -2.24 -0.55
C ALA A 62 -9.36 -3.56 -0.03
N ALA A 63 -8.27 -4.02 -0.64
CA ALA A 63 -7.58 -5.25 -0.25
C ALA A 63 -6.59 -5.06 0.92
N MET A 64 -6.21 -3.83 1.25
CA MET A 64 -5.27 -3.54 2.34
C MET A 64 -5.86 -3.91 3.71
N ARG A 65 -5.16 -4.75 4.46
CA ARG A 65 -5.47 -5.05 5.86
C ARG A 65 -4.79 -4.08 6.79
N TRP A 66 -5.54 -3.46 7.70
CA TRP A 66 -5.03 -2.44 8.65
C TRP A 66 -5.11 -2.93 10.10
N LYS A 67 -4.22 -2.40 10.94
CA LYS A 67 -4.37 -2.48 12.40
C LYS A 67 -5.60 -1.68 12.84
N ASP A 68 -6.36 -2.23 13.78
CA ASP A 68 -7.55 -1.57 14.32
C ASP A 68 -7.21 -0.19 14.92
N GLY A 69 -7.98 0.83 14.53
CA GLY A 69 -7.79 2.21 14.99
C GLY A 69 -6.63 2.96 14.35
N ALA A 70 -5.85 2.32 13.46
CA ALA A 70 -4.78 2.99 12.74
C ALA A 70 -5.33 3.98 11.70
N VAL A 71 -4.73 5.16 11.63
CA VAL A 71 -5.05 6.23 10.67
C VAL A 71 -3.90 6.53 9.74
N ILE A 72 -2.75 5.89 9.97
CA ILE A 72 -1.56 5.95 9.11
C ILE A 72 -0.73 4.69 9.29
N ARG A 73 -0.15 4.21 8.20
CA ARG A 73 0.82 3.12 8.20
C ARG A 73 2.21 3.67 7.91
N MET A 74 3.19 3.28 8.72
CA MET A 74 4.61 3.58 8.51
C MET A 74 5.31 2.35 7.97
N LEU A 75 5.98 2.47 6.83
CA LEU A 75 6.89 1.45 6.32
C LEU A 75 8.31 1.75 6.82
N HIS A 76 8.93 0.80 7.50
CA HIS A 76 10.27 0.96 8.07
C HIS A 76 11.13 -0.29 7.87
N ASP A 77 12.44 -0.11 7.91
CA ASP A 77 13.42 -1.21 7.84
C ASP A 77 13.85 -1.61 9.25
N GLY A 78 13.38 -2.77 9.71
CA GLY A 78 13.68 -3.32 11.04
C GLY A 78 15.14 -3.74 11.24
N ASP A 79 15.88 -3.97 10.16
CA ASP A 79 17.31 -4.28 10.23
C ASP A 79 18.18 -3.01 10.36
N CYS A 80 17.58 -1.81 10.35
CA CYS A 80 18.31 -0.54 10.41
C CYS A 80 18.28 0.02 11.84
N PRO A 81 19.42 0.06 12.58
CA PRO A 81 19.43 0.49 13.97
C PRO A 81 18.95 1.93 14.21
N LEU A 82 19.09 2.82 13.22
CA LEU A 82 18.58 4.19 13.33
C LEU A 82 17.07 4.25 13.09
N CYS A 83 16.55 3.48 12.12
CA CYS A 83 15.11 3.38 11.91
C CYS A 83 14.42 2.76 13.12
N GLU A 84 14.99 1.70 13.69
CA GLU A 84 14.43 1.05 14.88
C GLU A 84 14.40 1.96 16.10
N ARG A 85 15.41 2.81 16.33
CA ARG A 85 15.37 3.79 17.42
C ARG A 85 14.18 4.74 17.29
N GLU A 86 13.95 5.25 16.08
CA GLU A 86 12.82 6.14 15.79
C GLU A 86 11.48 5.42 15.92
N VAL A 87 11.36 4.21 15.36
CA VAL A 87 10.16 3.39 15.43
C VAL A 87 9.81 3.04 16.89
N ASN A 88 10.80 2.68 17.70
CA ASN A 88 10.59 2.37 19.12
C ASN A 88 10.14 3.60 19.90
N MET A 89 10.69 4.78 19.60
CA MET A 89 10.22 6.04 20.16
C MET A 89 8.75 6.33 19.79
N LEU A 90 8.38 6.11 18.54
CA LEU A 90 7.01 6.30 18.05
C LEU A 90 6.04 5.28 18.69
N LYS A 91 6.41 4.00 18.74
CA LYS A 91 5.62 2.94 19.41
C LYS A 91 5.36 3.26 20.88
N GLN A 92 6.36 3.77 21.60
CA GLN A 92 6.21 4.16 23.01
C GLN A 92 5.22 5.31 23.21
N ARG A 93 5.10 6.23 22.25
CA ARG A 93 4.16 7.36 22.33
C ARG A 93 2.79 7.04 21.73
N ASP A 94 2.74 6.11 20.79
CA ASP A 94 1.50 5.63 20.18
C ASP A 94 0.81 4.55 21.05
N CYS A 95 1.42 4.10 22.15
CA CYS A 95 0.90 2.99 22.97
C CYS A 95 -0.52 3.25 23.52
N GLU A 96 -0.85 4.51 23.83
CA GLU A 96 -2.18 4.90 24.34
C GLU A 96 -3.21 5.10 23.22
N ASN A 97 -2.75 5.46 22.02
CA ASN A 97 -3.62 5.91 20.93
C ASN A 97 -3.82 4.86 19.84
N GLY A 98 -2.82 4.01 19.60
CA GLY A 98 -2.82 2.95 18.60
C GLY A 98 -3.01 3.45 17.17
N ARG A 99 -2.69 4.71 16.86
CA ARG A 99 -3.01 5.38 15.60
C ARG A 99 -2.05 5.04 14.47
N ILE A 100 -0.90 4.46 14.76
CA ILE A 100 0.10 4.11 13.76
C ILE A 100 0.14 2.58 13.59
N ASP A 101 0.06 2.15 12.34
CA ASP A 101 0.36 0.79 11.91
C ASP A 101 1.83 0.71 11.46
N PHE A 102 2.64 -0.12 12.11
CA PHE A 102 4.07 -0.22 11.82
C PHE A 102 4.32 -1.49 11.02
N VAL A 103 4.82 -1.35 9.79
CA VAL A 103 5.14 -2.47 8.90
C VAL A 103 6.63 -2.49 8.62
N ASP A 104 7.26 -3.60 9.00
CA ASP A 104 8.67 -3.87 8.74
C ASP A 104 8.85 -4.48 7.34
N ILE A 105 9.61 -3.78 6.48
CA ILE A 105 9.93 -4.24 5.12
C ILE A 105 11.06 -5.29 5.07
N ALA A 106 11.84 -5.42 6.15
CA ALA A 106 12.85 -6.46 6.28
C ALA A 106 12.23 -7.82 6.61
N SER A 107 11.02 -7.83 7.18
CA SER A 107 10.29 -9.04 7.52
C SER A 107 10.06 -9.94 6.31
N PRO A 108 10.26 -11.27 6.42
CA PRO A 108 9.95 -12.22 5.35
C PRO A 108 8.44 -12.31 5.06
N SER A 109 7.60 -11.74 5.93
CA SER A 109 6.15 -11.66 5.76
C SER A 109 5.69 -10.34 5.12
N TYR A 110 6.61 -9.47 4.68
CA TYR A 110 6.26 -8.25 3.97
C TYR A 110 5.60 -8.58 2.63
N ASP A 111 4.41 -8.04 2.41
CA ASP A 111 3.64 -8.19 1.18
C ASP A 111 3.43 -6.81 0.53
N PRO A 112 4.06 -6.54 -0.64
CA PRO A 112 3.84 -5.30 -1.39
C PRO A 112 2.38 -5.06 -1.76
N SER A 113 1.60 -6.11 -2.03
CA SER A 113 0.19 -5.98 -2.43
C SER A 113 -0.69 -5.39 -1.34
N GLN A 114 -0.30 -5.55 -0.08
CA GLN A 114 -0.95 -4.96 1.08
C GLN A 114 -0.46 -3.54 1.38
N ASN A 115 0.51 -3.03 0.63
CA ASN A 115 1.23 -1.79 0.90
C ASN A 115 1.39 -0.95 -0.38
N MET A 116 0.31 -0.80 -1.16
CA MET A 116 0.26 -0.01 -2.40
C MET A 116 1.28 -0.45 -3.47
N ASN A 117 1.64 -1.74 -3.50
CA ASN A 117 2.67 -2.31 -4.37
C ASN A 117 4.04 -1.62 -4.24
N LEU A 118 4.33 -1.02 -3.08
CA LEU A 118 5.65 -0.47 -2.80
C LEU A 118 6.63 -1.62 -2.65
N ASP A 119 7.64 -1.65 -3.53
CA ASP A 119 8.68 -2.66 -3.47
C ASP A 119 9.71 -2.32 -2.38
N TYR A 120 10.54 -3.30 -2.05
CA TYR A 120 11.58 -3.13 -1.04
C TYR A 120 12.59 -2.03 -1.40
N GLU A 121 12.99 -1.94 -2.67
CA GLU A 121 14.00 -0.99 -3.14
C GLU A 121 13.49 0.45 -3.03
N GLN A 122 12.23 0.68 -3.39
CA GLN A 122 11.52 1.94 -3.26
C GLN A 122 11.48 2.39 -1.80
N VAL A 123 11.03 1.52 -0.89
CA VAL A 123 10.94 1.85 0.54
C VAL A 123 12.33 1.98 1.18
N MET A 124 13.35 1.30 0.65
CA MET A 124 14.73 1.49 1.06
C MET A 124 15.34 2.82 0.56
N SER A 125 14.80 3.44 -0.48
CA SER A 125 15.34 4.70 -1.01
C SER A 125 14.93 5.92 -0.18
N THR A 126 13.68 5.95 0.29
CA THR A 126 13.12 7.03 1.12
C THR A 126 12.07 6.48 2.08
N ILE A 127 11.79 7.22 3.15
CA ILE A 127 10.74 6.81 4.09
C ILE A 127 9.36 6.94 3.43
N HIS A 128 8.47 6.00 3.72
CA HIS A 128 7.11 5.96 3.20
C HIS A 128 6.09 5.81 4.33
N ALA A 129 4.96 6.49 4.18
CA ALA A 129 3.75 6.21 4.93
C ALA A 129 2.54 6.12 4.00
N ILE A 130 1.55 5.34 4.40
CA ILE A 130 0.32 5.12 3.63
C ILE A 130 -0.85 5.57 4.50
N GLN A 131 -1.80 6.28 3.90
CA GLN A 131 -3.07 6.64 4.53
C GLN A 131 -4.16 5.62 4.19
N PRO A 132 -5.26 5.55 4.98
CA PRO A 132 -6.36 4.60 4.74
C PRO A 132 -7.03 4.72 3.37
N ASP A 133 -6.92 5.88 2.72
CA ASP A 133 -7.43 6.14 1.38
C ASP A 133 -6.49 5.67 0.26
N GLY A 134 -5.31 5.12 0.60
CA GLY A 134 -4.27 4.73 -0.35
C GLY A 134 -3.21 5.80 -0.61
N THR A 135 -3.35 7.00 -0.07
CA THR A 135 -2.39 8.09 -0.30
C THR A 135 -1.01 7.71 0.24
N VAL A 136 -0.01 7.67 -0.64
CA VAL A 136 1.39 7.41 -0.28
C VAL A 136 2.10 8.75 -0.02
N ILE A 137 2.61 8.91 1.19
CA ILE A 137 3.43 10.03 1.64
C ILE A 137 4.90 9.58 1.64
N THR A 138 5.81 10.41 1.14
CA THR A 138 7.24 10.08 1.07
C THR A 138 8.12 11.20 1.65
N GLY A 139 9.30 10.84 2.16
CA GLY A 139 10.30 11.79 2.65
C GLY A 139 9.93 12.51 3.96
N ILE A 140 10.41 13.75 4.14
CA ILE A 140 10.16 14.56 5.34
C ILE A 140 8.66 14.64 5.74
N PRO A 141 7.70 14.82 4.81
CA PRO A 141 6.28 14.81 5.13
C PRO A 141 5.79 13.59 5.93
N VAL A 142 6.42 12.42 5.79
CA VAL A 142 6.07 11.22 6.56
C VAL A 142 6.25 11.45 8.06
N PHE A 143 7.41 11.97 8.47
CA PHE A 143 7.67 12.24 9.89
C PHE A 143 6.68 13.24 10.47
N ARG A 144 6.29 14.25 9.68
CA ARG A 144 5.27 15.19 10.08
C ARG A 144 3.95 14.50 10.35
N SER A 145 3.47 13.67 9.42
CA SER A 145 2.20 12.95 9.57
C SER A 145 2.23 11.99 10.75
N LEU A 146 3.35 11.30 11.01
CA LEU A 146 3.53 10.41 12.16
C LEU A 146 3.56 11.18 13.50
N TYR A 147 4.29 12.29 13.56
CA TYR A 147 4.37 13.12 14.77
C TYR A 147 3.06 13.82 15.12
N GLU A 148 2.24 14.17 14.13
CA GLU A 148 0.86 14.61 14.36
C GLU A 148 0.05 13.50 15.06
N GLN A 149 0.29 12.22 14.74
CA GLN A 149 -0.36 11.10 15.43
C GLN A 149 0.14 10.83 16.84
N VAL A 150 1.37 11.20 17.20
CA VAL A 150 1.91 10.99 18.57
C VAL A 150 1.93 12.26 19.43
N GLY A 151 1.20 13.31 19.03
CA GLY A 151 1.08 14.55 19.81
C GLY A 151 2.31 15.46 19.76
N LEU A 152 3.24 15.21 18.82
CA LEU A 152 4.46 16.00 18.61
C LEU A 152 4.34 17.01 17.46
N GLY A 153 3.13 17.24 16.93
CA GLY A 153 2.90 18.21 15.85
C GLY A 153 3.34 19.66 16.17
N TRP A 154 3.47 20.02 17.44
CA TRP A 154 3.99 21.33 17.87
C TRP A 154 5.49 21.49 17.55
N VAL A 155 6.28 20.42 17.64
CA VAL A 155 7.72 20.43 17.32
C VAL A 155 7.92 20.82 15.86
N TYR A 156 7.09 20.26 14.97
CA TYR A 156 7.12 20.58 13.54
C TYR A 156 6.49 21.93 13.19
N SER A 157 5.57 22.42 14.02
CA SER A 157 5.01 23.75 13.81
C SER A 157 6.07 24.85 13.99
N LEU A 158 7.10 24.60 14.80
CA LEU A 158 8.28 25.48 14.93
C LEU A 158 9.22 25.40 13.72
N THR A 159 9.32 24.24 13.06
CA THR A 159 10.21 24.04 11.90
C THR A 159 9.57 24.45 10.56
N LYS A 160 8.28 24.81 10.53
CA LYS A 160 7.53 25.31 9.35
C LYS A 160 8.00 26.63 8.76
N ASN A 161 9.00 27.30 9.36
CA ASN A 161 9.63 28.45 8.73
C ASN A 161 10.22 28.00 7.38
N LYS A 162 9.84 28.64 6.26
CA LYS A 162 10.22 28.24 4.89
C LYS A 162 11.73 28.04 4.71
N TYR A 163 12.54 28.79 5.46
CA TYR A 163 14.00 28.68 5.43
C TYR A 163 14.52 27.46 6.19
N VAL A 164 13.84 27.07 7.28
CA VAL A 164 14.16 25.90 8.08
C VAL A 164 13.71 24.62 7.36
N GLY A 165 12.54 24.62 6.71
CA GLY A 165 12.07 23.49 5.90
C GLY A 165 13.03 23.10 4.79
N ALA A 166 13.42 24.07 3.95
CA ALA A 166 14.37 23.82 2.85
C ALA A 166 15.79 23.41 3.33
N ALA A 167 16.17 23.81 4.55
CA ALA A 167 17.43 23.36 5.16
C ALA A 167 17.30 21.92 5.69
N ALA A 168 16.18 21.60 6.34
CA ALA A 168 15.88 20.27 6.82
C ALA A 168 15.80 19.25 5.68
N ASP A 169 15.13 19.60 4.57
CA ASP A 169 15.06 18.75 3.37
C ASP A 169 16.46 18.40 2.84
N ARG A 170 17.35 19.39 2.70
CA ARG A 170 18.73 19.14 2.25
C ARG A 170 19.55 18.30 3.22
N VAL A 171 19.43 18.56 4.52
CA VAL A 171 20.12 17.78 5.55
C VAL A 171 19.60 16.35 5.56
N TYR A 172 18.29 16.16 5.38
CA TYR A 172 17.66 14.87 5.32
C TYR A 172 18.05 14.09 4.07
N ASP A 173 18.04 14.70 2.88
CA ASP A 173 18.47 14.03 1.64
C ASP A 173 19.94 13.58 1.73
N PHE A 174 20.79 14.44 2.30
CA PHE A 174 22.19 14.12 2.56
C PHE A 174 22.35 12.95 3.54
N TRP A 175 21.56 12.94 4.62
CA TRP A 175 21.56 11.87 5.61
C TRP A 175 21.00 10.58 5.02
N ALA A 176 19.88 10.63 4.30
CA ALA A 176 19.24 9.48 3.67
C ALA A 176 20.18 8.77 2.68
N ALA A 177 20.95 9.53 1.89
CA ALA A 177 21.96 8.99 0.99
C ALA A 177 23.17 8.36 1.69
N ARG A 178 23.47 8.76 2.94
CA ARG A 178 24.63 8.30 3.72
C ARG A 178 24.27 7.38 4.89
N ARG A 179 22.98 7.13 5.15
CA ARG A 179 22.49 6.46 6.37
C ARG A 179 23.00 5.02 6.51
N THR A 180 23.16 4.31 5.40
CA THR A 180 23.70 2.94 5.38
C THR A 180 25.18 2.92 5.76
N GLN A 181 25.96 3.91 5.29
CA GLN A 181 27.38 4.06 5.61
C GLN A 181 27.61 4.52 7.05
N VAL A 182 26.77 5.45 7.54
CA VAL A 182 26.89 6.02 8.90
C VAL A 182 26.51 5.01 9.99
N THR A 183 25.67 4.02 9.67
CA THR A 183 25.26 2.97 10.61
C THR A 183 26.12 1.71 10.58
N GLY A 184 27.13 1.65 9.69
CA GLY A 184 27.97 0.46 9.51
C GLY A 184 27.24 -0.71 8.83
N ARG A 185 26.15 -0.42 8.09
CA ARG A 185 25.40 -1.43 7.35
C ARG A 185 26.02 -1.66 5.96
N GLU A 186 25.85 -2.87 5.43
CA GLU A 186 26.18 -3.20 4.04
C GLU A 186 25.48 -2.25 3.05
N SER A 187 26.10 -2.04 1.87
CA SER A 187 25.52 -1.17 0.84
C SER A 187 24.16 -1.70 0.37
N LEU A 188 23.30 -0.80 -0.10
CA LEU A 188 21.98 -1.17 -0.66
C LEU A 188 22.10 -2.26 -1.72
N GLU A 189 23.14 -2.18 -2.56
CA GLU A 189 23.43 -3.18 -3.59
C GLU A 189 23.65 -4.59 -3.02
N VAL A 190 24.38 -4.72 -1.91
CA VAL A 190 24.64 -6.01 -1.25
C VAL A 190 23.37 -6.57 -0.63
N LEU A 191 22.54 -5.72 -0.01
CA LEU A 191 21.25 -6.13 0.57
C LEU A 191 20.28 -6.63 -0.51
N LEU A 192 20.18 -5.90 -1.62
CA LEU A 192 19.38 -6.30 -2.78
C LEU A 192 19.91 -7.60 -3.41
N ALA A 193 21.23 -7.75 -3.52
CA ALA A 193 21.84 -8.97 -4.05
C ALA A 193 21.55 -10.18 -3.16
N ARG A 194 21.70 -10.06 -1.84
CA ARG A 194 21.39 -11.14 -0.88
C ARG A 194 19.93 -11.55 -0.96
N ARG A 195 19.00 -10.60 -0.97
CA ARG A 195 17.56 -10.90 -1.09
C ARG A 195 17.23 -11.60 -2.41
N LYS A 196 17.82 -11.16 -3.54
CA LYS A 196 17.66 -11.85 -4.84
C LYS A 196 18.16 -13.30 -4.80
N LEU A 197 19.28 -13.55 -4.11
CA LEU A 197 19.79 -14.91 -3.93
C LEU A 197 18.86 -15.76 -3.04
N ASP A 198 18.32 -15.19 -1.96
CA ASP A 198 17.37 -15.86 -1.08
C ASP A 198 16.05 -16.20 -1.80
N GLU A 199 15.54 -15.27 -2.61
CA GLU A 199 14.37 -15.48 -3.48
C GLU A 199 14.65 -16.57 -4.53
N ALA A 200 15.81 -16.53 -5.20
CA ALA A 200 16.21 -17.56 -6.17
C ALA A 200 16.34 -18.95 -5.51
N GLY A 201 16.88 -19.01 -4.29
CA GLY A 201 16.99 -20.24 -3.51
C GLY A 201 15.62 -20.82 -3.12
N ARG A 202 14.67 -19.96 -2.69
CA ARG A 202 13.29 -20.39 -2.41
C ARG A 202 12.60 -20.95 -3.64
N VAL A 203 12.69 -20.26 -4.77
CA VAL A 203 12.09 -20.71 -6.05
C VAL A 203 12.70 -22.04 -6.52
N ALA A 204 14.01 -22.21 -6.38
CA ALA A 204 14.68 -23.46 -6.73
C ALA A 204 14.19 -24.64 -5.86
N CYS A 205 14.07 -24.43 -4.55
CA CYS A 205 13.57 -25.46 -3.63
C CYS A 205 12.09 -25.82 -3.90
N GLU A 206 11.26 -24.83 -4.24
CA GLU A 206 9.85 -25.05 -4.55
C GLU A 206 9.67 -25.84 -5.85
N ARG A 207 10.47 -25.54 -6.89
CA ARG A 207 10.48 -26.31 -8.13
C ARG A 207 10.90 -27.77 -7.90
N SER A 208 11.93 -28.03 -7.08
CA SER A 208 12.32 -29.41 -6.79
C SER A 208 11.23 -30.22 -6.08
N LYS A 209 10.36 -29.58 -5.29
CA LYS A 209 9.24 -30.26 -4.62
C LYS A 209 8.06 -30.56 -5.53
N SER A 210 7.93 -29.88 -6.67
CA SER A 210 6.86 -30.12 -7.63
C SER A 210 7.18 -31.20 -8.66
N ASP A 211 8.44 -31.63 -8.75
CA ASP A 211 8.93 -32.64 -9.70
C ASP A 211 9.01 -34.07 -9.10
N ASP A 212 8.80 -34.21 -7.78
CA ASP A 212 8.65 -35.49 -7.03
C ASP A 212 7.16 -35.84 -6.81
#